data_AF-A0A4R4L2G6-F1
#
_entry.id   AF-A0A4R4L2G6-F1
#
_cell.length_a   1.000
_cell.length_b   1.000
_cell.length_c   1.000
_cell.angle_alpha   90.00
_cell.angle_beta   90.00
_cell.angle_gamma   90.00
#
_symmetry.space_group_name_H-M   'P 1'
#
loop_
_entity.id
_entity.type
_entity.pdbx_description
1 polymer ?
#
loop_
_entity_poly.entity_id
_entity_poly.type
_entity_poly.pdbx_seq_one_letter_code
_entity_poly.pdbx_strand_id
1 'polypeptide(L)'
;MGALVTLDLPDGSPILGLPWVVTFGPLGDPAQWEPVVCGPYERPHALALAEAVVAEEQLMAVVEPLVPALSADEVRGEIAAAQLAARDELARIEESDLYGDFSDVVDEELERAAAQEEQPPTPTPAPTEEELRAGFDRIAELLRRKGR
;
A
#
# COMPACT_ATOMS: atom_id res chain seq x y z
N MET A 1 14.42 11.43 -5.31
CA MET A 1 14.24 10.03 -4.89
C MET A 1 13.78 10.04 -3.45
N GLY A 2 12.47 10.19 -3.29
CA GLY A 2 11.74 10.00 -2.06
C GLY A 2 11.49 8.52 -1.76
N ALA A 3 10.53 8.22 -0.90
CA ALA A 3 10.17 6.87 -0.48
C ALA A 3 8.73 6.53 -0.88
N LEU A 4 8.53 5.32 -1.42
CA LEU A 4 7.21 4.76 -1.70
C LEU A 4 6.95 3.61 -0.71
N VAL A 5 5.82 3.65 -0.03
CA VAL A 5 5.36 2.60 0.89
C VAL A 5 4.00 2.11 0.42
N THR A 6 3.82 0.79 0.33
CA THR A 6 2.54 0.17 0.00
C THR A 6 2.41 -1.19 0.65
N LEU A 7 1.19 -1.73 0.73
CA LEU A 7 0.94 -3.06 1.25
C LEU A 7 1.47 -4.12 0.28
N ASP A 8 2.23 -5.07 0.82
CA ASP A 8 2.53 -6.32 0.13
C ASP A 8 1.32 -7.27 0.27
N LEU A 9 0.70 -7.60 -0.86
CA LEU A 9 -0.54 -8.37 -0.91
C LEU A 9 -0.38 -9.51 -1.90
N PRO A 10 -0.83 -10.73 -1.55
CA PRO A 10 -0.78 -11.85 -2.48
C PRO A 10 -1.68 -11.59 -3.70
N ASP A 11 -1.28 -12.17 -4.83
CA ASP A 11 -2.07 -12.14 -6.06
C ASP A 11 -3.50 -12.64 -5.80
N GLY A 12 -4.47 -11.92 -6.37
CA GLY A 12 -5.89 -12.24 -6.21
C GLY A 12 -6.49 -11.83 -4.86
N SER A 13 -5.74 -11.16 -3.97
CA SER A 13 -6.31 -10.56 -2.76
C SER A 13 -7.49 -9.65 -3.11
N PRO A 14 -8.65 -9.79 -2.44
CA PRO A 14 -9.81 -8.94 -2.71
C PRO A 14 -9.55 -7.45 -2.42
N ILE A 15 -8.56 -7.15 -1.58
CA ILE A 15 -8.10 -5.79 -1.26
C ILE A 15 -7.55 -5.08 -2.51
N LEU A 16 -6.95 -5.83 -3.45
CA LEU A 16 -6.44 -5.27 -4.71
C LEU A 16 -7.55 -4.64 -5.56
N GLY A 17 -8.79 -5.12 -5.43
CA GLY A 17 -9.96 -4.59 -6.14
C GLY A 17 -10.65 -3.42 -5.46
N LEU A 18 -10.21 -3.01 -4.27
CA LEU A 18 -10.70 -1.79 -3.62
C LEU A 18 -10.17 -0.54 -4.34
N PRO A 19 -10.80 0.64 -4.18
CA PRO A 19 -10.18 1.90 -4.55
C PRO A 19 -8.97 2.18 -3.65
N TRP A 20 -7.99 2.94 -4.15
CA TRP A 20 -6.75 3.24 -3.44
C TRP A 20 -6.53 4.74 -3.31
N VAL A 21 -5.89 5.17 -2.23
CA VAL A 21 -5.47 6.55 -2.00
C VAL A 21 -3.95 6.63 -1.95
N VAL A 22 -3.42 7.81 -2.25
CA VAL A 22 -2.00 8.13 -2.07
C VAL A 22 -1.88 9.27 -1.08
N THR A 23 -1.20 9.04 0.03
CA THR A 23 -0.86 10.08 1.01
C THR A 23 0.57 10.52 0.79
N PHE A 24 0.76 11.76 0.37
CA PHE A 24 2.08 12.38 0.25
C PHE A 24 2.40 13.17 1.52
N GLY A 25 3.57 12.93 2.11
CA GLY A 25 4.02 13.58 3.33
C GLY A 25 5.52 13.91 3.30
N PRO A 26 6.04 14.68 4.27
CA PRO A 26 7.47 14.91 4.40
C PRO A 26 8.22 13.60 4.60
N LEU A 27 9.40 13.46 3.98
CA LEU A 27 10.25 12.29 4.14
C LEU A 27 10.93 12.22 5.51
N GLY A 28 11.17 13.38 6.12
CA GLY A 28 11.88 13.52 7.39
C GLY A 28 10.94 13.86 8.54
N ASP A 29 10.88 15.13 8.91
CA ASP A 29 10.06 15.58 10.03
C ASP A 29 8.56 15.61 9.64
N PRO A 30 7.70 14.78 10.26
CA PRO A 30 6.27 14.77 9.99
C PRO A 30 5.57 16.10 10.29
N ALA A 31 6.17 17.00 11.08
CA ALA A 31 5.63 18.32 11.38
C ALA A 31 6.02 19.41 10.35
N GLN A 32 6.83 19.07 9.33
CA GLN A 32 7.30 20.05 8.36
C GLN A 32 6.16 20.64 7.52
N TRP A 33 5.20 19.80 7.12
CA TRP A 33 4.01 20.20 6.38
C TRP A 33 2.93 19.11 6.46
N GLU A 34 1.67 19.53 6.28
CA GLU A 34 0.50 18.66 6.40
C GLU A 34 0.36 17.71 5.21
N PRO A 35 0.28 16.38 5.44
CA PRO A 35 0.15 15.40 4.35
C PRO A 35 -1.05 15.67 3.43
N VAL A 36 -0.86 15.42 2.13
CA VAL A 36 -1.89 15.56 1.10
C VAL A 36 -2.38 14.18 0.68
N VAL A 37 -3.69 13.95 0.77
CA VAL A 37 -4.34 12.70 0.36
C VAL A 37 -4.98 12.88 -1.02
N CYS A 38 -4.55 12.06 -1.98
CA CYS A 38 -5.00 12.05 -3.37
C CYS A 38 -5.79 10.77 -3.68
N GLY A 39 -6.81 10.87 -4.54
CA GLY A 39 -7.62 9.74 -5.01
C GLY A 39 -9.13 9.90 -4.75
N PRO A 40 -9.90 8.81 -4.82
CA PRO A 40 -9.46 7.42 -5.01
C PRO A 40 -9.05 7.09 -6.45
N TYR A 41 -8.08 6.21 -6.61
CA TYR A 41 -7.58 5.66 -7.86
C TYR A 41 -7.73 4.14 -7.92
N GLU A 42 -7.54 3.55 -9.10
CA GLU A 42 -7.26 2.12 -9.20
C GLU A 42 -5.82 1.87 -8.73
N ARG A 43 -5.54 0.71 -8.12
CA ARG A 43 -4.20 0.38 -7.61
C ARG A 43 -3.06 0.67 -8.59
N PRO A 44 -3.09 0.20 -9.86
CA PRO A 44 -1.98 0.46 -10.79
C PRO A 44 -1.79 1.96 -11.05
N HIS A 45 -2.88 2.74 -11.11
CA HIS A 45 -2.79 4.20 -11.27
C HIS A 45 -2.22 4.88 -10.02
N ALA A 46 -2.62 4.45 -8.81
CA ALA A 46 -2.11 4.98 -7.56
C ALA A 46 -0.59 4.78 -7.44
N LEU A 47 -0.11 3.57 -7.73
CA LEU A 47 1.31 3.22 -7.68
C LEU A 47 2.12 4.01 -8.73
N ALA A 48 1.68 4.04 -9.98
CA ALA A 48 2.38 4.76 -11.04
C ALA A 48 2.46 6.27 -10.78
N LEU A 49 1.40 6.89 -10.23
CA LEU A 49 1.43 8.30 -9.81
C LEU A 49 2.40 8.52 -8.65
N ALA A 50 2.37 7.64 -7.64
CA ALA A 50 3.26 7.76 -6.49
C ALA A 50 4.73 7.60 -6.91
N GLU A 51 5.04 6.58 -7.71
CA GLU A 51 6.37 6.34 -8.31
C GLU A 51 6.88 7.57 -9.07
N ALA A 52 6.04 8.13 -9.95
CA ALA A 52 6.43 9.30 -10.74
C ALA A 52 6.77 10.52 -9.86
N VAL A 53 5.99 10.78 -8.81
CA VAL A 53 6.22 11.91 -7.91
C VAL A 53 7.46 11.70 -7.04
N VAL A 54 7.63 10.52 -6.43
CA VAL A 54 8.80 10.26 -5.56
C VAL A 54 10.11 10.13 -6.33
N ALA A 55 10.06 9.83 -7.63
CA ALA A 55 11.24 9.84 -8.48
C ALA A 55 11.85 11.27 -8.55
N GLU A 56 11.00 12.28 -8.70
CA GLU A 56 11.41 13.67 -8.89
C GLU A 56 11.59 14.44 -7.57
N GLU A 57 10.79 14.09 -6.54
CA GLU A 57 10.73 14.83 -5.28
C GLU A 57 11.37 14.09 -4.10
N GLN A 58 11.67 14.81 -3.01
CA GLN A 58 12.22 14.27 -1.75
C GLN A 58 11.14 14.18 -0.67
N LEU A 59 10.13 13.36 -0.93
CA LEU A 59 8.94 13.19 -0.09
C LEU A 59 8.62 11.70 0.14
N MET A 60 7.70 11.41 1.05
CA MET A 60 7.17 10.07 1.26
C MET A 60 5.79 9.96 0.60
N ALA A 61 5.54 8.86 -0.11
CA ALA A 61 4.23 8.48 -0.64
C ALA A 61 3.78 7.16 -0.02
N VAL A 62 2.61 7.14 0.60
CA VAL A 62 1.99 5.94 1.15
C VAL A 62 0.76 5.59 0.32
N VAL A 63 0.75 4.42 -0.30
CA VAL A 63 -0.31 3.94 -1.20
C VAL A 63 -1.10 2.84 -0.52
N GLU A 64 -2.36 3.13 -0.17
CA GLU A 64 -3.19 2.28 0.69
C GLU A 64 -4.61 2.09 0.13
N PRO A 65 -5.25 0.94 0.41
CA PRO A 65 -6.64 0.70 0.03
C PRO A 65 -7.60 1.58 0.85
N LEU A 66 -8.59 2.15 0.17
CA LEU A 66 -9.70 2.87 0.78
C LEU A 66 -10.85 1.88 1.04
N VAL A 67 -11.17 1.65 2.31
CA VAL A 67 -12.32 0.83 2.70
C VAL A 67 -13.61 1.66 2.68
N PRO A 68 -14.57 1.38 1.77
CA PRO A 68 -15.75 2.24 1.57
C PRO A 68 -16.88 1.94 2.56
N ALA A 69 -16.65 2.05 3.86
CA ALA A 69 -17.65 1.74 4.89
C ALA A 69 -18.92 2.62 4.79
N LEU A 70 -20.10 2.02 4.94
CA LEU A 70 -21.42 2.70 4.82
C LEU A 70 -22.05 3.09 6.15
N SER A 71 -21.45 2.68 7.28
CA SER A 71 -21.96 2.98 8.61
C SER A 71 -20.85 3.06 9.65
N ALA A 72 -21.12 3.70 10.79
CA ALA A 72 -20.20 3.72 11.92
C ALA A 72 -19.92 2.32 12.48
N ASP A 73 -20.89 1.40 12.39
CA ASP A 73 -20.70 0.02 12.85
C ASP A 73 -19.76 -0.76 11.93
N GLU A 74 -19.86 -0.57 10.60
CA GLU A 74 -18.87 -1.12 9.66
C GLU A 74 -17.47 -0.59 9.99
N VAL A 75 -17.31 0.72 10.19
CA VAL A 75 -16.01 1.32 10.57
C VAL A 75 -15.45 0.71 11.86
N ARG A 76 -16.29 0.53 12.89
CA ARG A 76 -15.86 -0.11 14.14
C ARG A 76 -15.45 -1.57 13.91
N GLY A 77 -16.14 -2.28 13.03
CA GLY A 77 -15.79 -3.64 12.62
C GLY A 77 -14.40 -3.71 11.98
N GLU A 78 -14.10 -2.80 11.03
CA GLU A 78 -12.79 -2.70 10.39
C GLU A 78 -11.68 -2.38 11.41
N ILE A 79 -11.92 -1.45 12.34
CA ILE A 79 -10.97 -1.14 13.41
C ILE A 79 -10.69 -2.37 14.28
N ALA A 80 -11.73 -3.11 14.66
CA ALA A 80 -11.58 -4.32 15.47
C ALA A 80 -10.80 -5.41 14.73
N ALA A 81 -11.04 -5.58 13.42
CA ALA A 81 -10.32 -6.51 12.56
C ALA A 81 -8.83 -6.12 12.46
N ALA A 82 -8.52 -4.85 12.24
CA ALA A 82 -7.15 -4.36 12.19
C ALA A 82 -6.41 -4.55 13.52
N GLN A 83 -7.07 -4.26 14.65
CA GLN A 83 -6.51 -4.50 15.99
C GLN A 83 -6.27 -5.98 16.29
N LEU A 84 -7.07 -6.88 15.73
CA LEU A 84 -6.87 -8.31 15.87
C LEU A 84 -5.68 -8.76 15.03
N ALA A 85 -5.62 -8.35 13.76
CA ALA A 85 -4.50 -8.66 12.86
C ALA A 85 -3.15 -8.18 13.43
N ALA A 86 -3.10 -6.97 13.99
CA ALA A 86 -1.90 -6.44 14.64
C ALA A 86 -1.45 -7.26 15.86
N ARG A 87 -2.40 -7.82 16.63
CA ARG A 87 -2.11 -8.70 17.77
C ARG A 87 -1.64 -10.08 17.32
N ASP A 88 -2.26 -10.64 16.29
CA ASP A 88 -1.86 -11.93 15.73
C ASP A 88 -0.45 -11.88 15.14
N GLU A 89 -0.10 -10.78 14.45
CA GLU A 89 1.24 -10.57 13.92
C GLU A 89 2.28 -10.46 15.03
N LEU A 90 2.00 -9.71 16.10
CA LEU A 90 2.87 -9.63 17.27
C LEU A 90 3.09 -11.02 17.91
N ALA A 91 2.02 -11.82 18.03
CA ALA A 91 2.12 -13.17 18.58
C ALA A 91 2.98 -14.10 17.71
N ARG A 92 2.91 -13.98 16.37
CA ARG A 92 3.79 -14.73 15.45
C ARG A 92 5.26 -14.34 15.62
N ILE A 93 5.54 -13.04 15.78
CA ILE A 93 6.90 -12.54 16.03
C ILE A 93 7.43 -13.09 17.36
N GLU A 94 6.64 -13.01 18.44
CA GLU A 94 7.00 -13.54 19.76
C GLU A 94 7.20 -15.07 19.75
N GLU A 95 6.38 -15.80 18.98
CA GLU A 95 6.54 -17.26 18.80
C GLU A 95 7.83 -17.57 18.02
N SER A 96 8.13 -16.82 16.96
CA SER A 96 9.38 -16.93 16.20
C SER A 96 10.61 -16.67 17.07
N ASP A 97 10.57 -15.67 17.95
CA ASP A 97 11.65 -15.36 18.90
C ASP A 97 11.86 -16.48 19.95
N LEU A 98 10.80 -17.24 20.26
CA LEU A 98 10.85 -18.36 21.22
C LEU A 98 11.50 -19.62 20.62
N TYR A 99 11.45 -19.79 19.30
CA TYR A 99 12.07 -20.88 18.55
C TYR A 99 13.44 -20.50 17.94
N GLY A 100 14.29 -19.82 18.71
CA GLY A 100 15.76 -19.78 18.56
C GLY A 100 16.33 -19.57 17.15
N ASP A 101 16.73 -18.34 16.87
CA ASP A 101 17.66 -17.88 15.82
C ASP A 101 18.11 -18.89 14.74
N PHE A 102 17.45 -18.85 13.57
CA PHE A 102 17.90 -19.52 12.34
C PHE A 102 18.96 -18.72 11.55
N SER A 103 19.62 -17.71 12.16
CA SER A 103 20.59 -16.82 11.49
C SER A 103 21.67 -17.54 10.69
N ASP A 104 22.07 -18.75 11.06
CA ASP A 104 23.18 -19.45 10.37
C ASP A 104 22.80 -20.09 9.01
N VAL A 105 21.52 -20.13 8.62
CA VAL A 105 21.06 -20.74 7.34
C VAL A 105 20.45 -19.71 6.38
N VAL A 106 19.99 -18.56 6.88
CA VAL A 106 19.26 -17.55 6.09
C VAL A 106 20.19 -16.70 5.22
N ASP A 107 21.44 -16.46 5.65
CA ASP A 107 22.38 -15.58 4.94
C ASP A 107 22.66 -16.05 3.49
N GLU A 108 22.84 -17.35 3.26
CA GLU A 108 23.15 -17.90 1.93
C GLU A 108 21.94 -17.93 0.97
N GLU A 109 20.71 -17.89 1.51
CA GLU A 109 19.46 -17.84 0.72
C GLU A 109 19.00 -16.41 0.48
N LEU A 110 19.18 -15.51 1.46
CA LEU A 110 18.96 -14.08 1.34
C LEU A 110 19.94 -13.43 0.36
N GLU A 111 21.22 -13.82 0.37
CA GLU A 111 22.20 -13.38 -0.63
C GLU A 111 21.84 -13.88 -2.05
N ARG A 112 21.26 -15.08 -2.18
CA ARG A 112 20.77 -15.60 -3.47
C ARG A 112 19.51 -14.90 -3.96
N ALA A 113 18.59 -14.53 -3.06
CA ALA A 113 17.39 -13.76 -3.39
C ALA A 113 17.76 -12.32 -3.79
N ALA A 114 18.66 -11.68 -3.05
CA ALA A 114 19.20 -10.36 -3.36
C ALA A 114 19.99 -10.34 -4.69
N ALA A 115 20.66 -11.45 -5.04
CA ALA A 115 21.33 -11.62 -6.33
C ALA A 115 20.38 -11.95 -7.50
N GLN A 116 19.10 -12.28 -7.25
CA GLN A 116 18.09 -12.52 -8.29
C GLN A 116 17.27 -11.27 -8.65
N GLU A 117 17.32 -10.19 -7.86
CA GLU A 117 16.75 -8.88 -8.20
C GLU A 117 17.67 -8.10 -9.18
N GLU A 118 18.12 -8.76 -10.26
CA GLU A 118 18.86 -8.12 -11.35
C GLU A 118 17.89 -7.40 -12.32
N GLN A 119 17.23 -6.36 -11.83
CA GLN A 119 16.89 -5.12 -12.55
C GLN A 119 15.95 -4.29 -11.68
N PRO A 120 16.26 -3.02 -11.37
CA PRO A 120 15.24 -2.12 -10.82
C PRO A 120 14.08 -2.11 -11.83
N PRO A 121 12.83 -2.34 -11.41
CA PRO A 121 11.70 -2.32 -12.31
C PRO A 121 11.71 -0.98 -13.05
N THR A 122 11.59 -1.03 -14.38
CA THR A 122 11.44 0.20 -15.17
C THR A 122 10.23 0.97 -14.64
N PRO A 123 10.37 2.28 -14.32
CA PRO A 123 9.28 3.05 -13.76
C PRO A 123 8.05 2.92 -14.65
N THR A 124 6.92 2.56 -14.05
CA THR A 124 5.68 2.48 -14.81
C THR A 124 5.33 3.89 -15.30
N PRO A 125 5.01 4.11 -16.58
CA PRO A 125 4.63 5.45 -17.02
C PRO A 125 3.41 5.92 -16.24
N ALA A 126 3.43 7.19 -15.82
CA ALA A 126 2.30 7.79 -15.13
C ALA A 126 1.03 7.70 -16.00
N PRO A 127 -0.14 7.39 -15.40
CA PRO A 127 -1.38 7.29 -16.14
C PRO A 127 -1.77 8.64 -16.75
N THR A 128 -2.34 8.60 -17.94
CA THR A 128 -2.91 9.76 -18.62
C THR A 128 -4.18 10.25 -17.91
N GLU A 129 -4.55 11.50 -18.17
CA GLU A 129 -5.80 12.06 -17.62
C GLU A 129 -7.04 11.24 -18.05
N GLU A 130 -7.07 10.74 -19.28
CA GLU A 130 -8.17 9.92 -19.80
C GLU A 130 -8.27 8.59 -19.05
N GLU A 131 -7.15 7.92 -18.77
CA GLU A 131 -7.09 6.69 -17.98
C GLU A 131 -7.57 6.92 -16.54
N LEU A 132 -7.15 8.03 -15.93
CA LEU A 132 -7.60 8.41 -14.58
C LEU A 132 -9.10 8.67 -14.55
N ARG A 133 -9.65 9.44 -15.50
CA ARG A 133 -11.09 9.71 -15.60
C ARG A 133 -11.89 8.41 -15.78
N ALA A 134 -11.44 7.52 -16.67
CA ALA A 134 -12.08 6.23 -16.86
C ALA A 134 -12.02 5.35 -15.60
N GLY A 135 -10.92 5.40 -14.84
CA GLY A 135 -10.78 4.75 -13.54
C GLY A 135 -11.76 5.31 -12.51
N PHE A 136 -11.93 6.64 -12.44
CA PHE A 136 -12.90 7.28 -11.55
C PHE A 136 -14.34 6.84 -11.84
N ASP A 137 -14.70 6.68 -13.12
CA ASP A 137 -16.04 6.17 -13.48
C ASP A 137 -16.28 4.75 -12.96
N ARG A 138 -15.29 3.86 -13.08
CA ARG A 138 -15.37 2.49 -12.57
C ARG A 138 -15.45 2.44 -11.04
N ILE A 139 -14.65 3.25 -10.36
CA ILE A 139 -14.68 3.38 -8.90
C ILE A 139 -16.03 3.93 -8.44
N ALA A 140 -16.54 4.96 -9.10
CA ALA A 140 -17.84 5.53 -8.77
C ALA A 140 -18.95 4.49 -8.89
N GLU A 141 -18.93 3.65 -9.91
CA GLU A 141 -19.88 2.54 -10.06
C GLU A 141 -19.71 1.48 -8.96
N LEU A 142 -18.48 1.10 -8.63
CA LEU A 142 -18.18 0.18 -7.52
C LEU A 142 -18.73 0.70 -6.19
N LEU A 143 -18.46 1.97 -5.88
CA LEU A 143 -18.92 2.61 -4.65
C LEU A 143 -20.45 2.72 -4.59
N ARG A 144 -21.10 3.01 -5.72
CA ARG A 144 -22.58 3.09 -5.80
C ARG A 144 -23.27 1.73 -5.62
N ARG A 145 -22.63 0.65 -6.05
CA ARG A 145 -23.17 -0.72 -5.92
C ARG A 145 -23.04 -1.27 -4.51
N LYS A 146 -22.09 -0.77 -3.70
CA LYS A 146 -21.95 -1.24 -2.33
C LYS A 146 -23.26 -1.03 -1.55
N GLY A 147 -23.80 -2.10 -1.00
CA GLY A 147 -25.04 -2.07 -0.20
C GLY A 147 -26.35 -2.06 -1.01
N ARG A 148 -26.30 -2.27 -2.33
CA ARG A 148 -27.47 -2.50 -3.20
C ARG A 148 -27.45 -3.89 -3.80
#